data_AF-A0A4Y9IUS8-F1
#
_entry.id   AF-A0A4Y9IUS8-F1
#
_cell.length_a   1.000
_cell.length_b   1.000
_cell.length_c   1.000
_cell.angle_alpha   90.00
_cell.angle_beta   90.00
_cell.angle_gamma   90.00
#
_symmetry.space_group_name_H-M   'P 1'
#
loop_
_entity.id
_entity.type
_entity.pdbx_description
1 polymer ?
#
loop_
_entity_poly.entity_id
_entity_poly.type
_entity_poly.pdbx_seq_one_letter_code
_entity_poly.pdbx_strand_id
1 'polypeptide(L)' 'MFGYDIDALFMERLPRTKVKFSDRPIKAVDSRQLREFSIKGHKVMAYSKKDAITRLKHQKKK' A
#
# COMPACT_ATOMS: atom_id res chain seq x y z
N MET A 1 27.70 10.59 -2.78
CA MET A 1 26.44 9.98 -3.23
C MET A 1 26.37 8.58 -2.65
N PHE A 2 25.47 8.31 -1.72
CA PHE A 2 25.25 6.95 -1.21
C PHE A 2 23.90 6.47 -1.75
N GLY A 3 23.96 5.85 -2.93
CA GLY A 3 22.84 5.15 -3.54
C GLY A 3 22.71 3.79 -2.86
N TYR A 4 21.78 3.67 -1.93
CA TYR A 4 21.35 2.36 -1.46
C TYR A 4 20.21 1.93 -2.38
N ASP A 5 20.43 0.87 -3.15
CA ASP A 5 19.35 0.21 -3.88
C ASP A 5 18.39 -0.38 -2.84
N ILE A 6 17.26 0.32 -2.62
CA ILE A 6 16.18 -0.08 -1.70
C ILE A 6 15.74 -1.53 -1.99
N ASP A 7 15.82 -1.94 -3.25
CA ASP A 7 15.44 -3.25 -3.75
C ASP A 7 16.42 -4.37 -3.32
N ALA A 8 17.68 -4.07 -3.01
CA ALA A 8 18.60 -5.11 -2.51
C ALA A 8 18.30 -5.47 -1.03
N LEU A 9 17.87 -4.48 -0.24
CA LEU A 9 17.67 -4.61 1.21
C LEU A 9 16.49 -5.52 1.59
N PHE A 10 15.49 -5.68 0.72
CA PHE A 10 14.33 -6.53 1.00
C PHE A 10 14.60 -8.02 0.77
N MET A 11 15.59 -8.37 -0.07
CA MET A 11 15.93 -9.75 -0.38
C MET A 11 16.93 -10.35 0.62
N GLU A 12 17.82 -9.54 1.20
CA GLU A 12 18.80 -10.04 2.19
C GLU A 12 18.21 -10.28 3.58
N ARG A 13 17.08 -9.66 3.92
CA ARG A 13 16.41 -9.90 5.20
C ARG A 13 15.55 -11.15 5.12
N LEU A 14 16.19 -12.30 5.29
CA LEU A 14 15.49 -13.55 5.60
C LEU A 14 14.47 -13.28 6.74
N PRO A 15 13.20 -13.69 6.58
CA PRO A 15 12.21 -13.44 7.61
C PRO A 15 12.69 -14.10 8.90
N ARG A 16 12.73 -13.34 10.00
CA ARG A 16 13.17 -13.82 11.32
C ARG A 16 12.39 -15.04 11.82
N THR A 17 11.22 -15.30 11.24
CA THR A 17 10.34 -16.41 11.57
C THR A 17 9.84 -17.09 10.30
N LYS A 18 9.64 -18.41 10.37
CA LYS A 18 9.02 -19.18 9.27
C LYS A 18 7.61 -18.65 9.04
N VAL A 19 7.29 -18.30 7.80
CA VAL A 19 5.95 -17.85 7.41
C VAL A 19 4.99 -19.02 7.63
N LYS A 20 4.04 -18.87 8.57
CA LYS A 20 2.99 -19.86 8.83
C LYS A 20 1.69 -19.33 8.24
N PHE A 21 1.06 -20.10 7.36
CA PHE A 21 -0.30 -19.84 6.95
C PHE A 21 -1.23 -20.12 8.13
N SER A 22 -2.18 -19.23 8.42
CA SER A 22 -3.19 -19.49 9.44
C SER A 22 -4.38 -20.23 8.83
N ASP A 23 -4.96 -21.18 9.55
CA ASP A 23 -6.19 -21.89 9.14
C ASP A 23 -7.46 -21.01 9.18
N ARG A 24 -7.31 -19.73 9.52
CA ARG A 24 -8.42 -18.79 9.56
C ARG A 24 -8.91 -18.53 8.14
N PRO A 25 -10.23 -18.62 7.89
CA PRO A 25 -10.78 -18.31 6.57
C PRO A 25 -10.42 -16.87 6.22
N ILE A 26 -9.88 -16.70 5.01
CA ILE A 26 -9.59 -15.38 4.46
C ILE A 26 -10.93 -14.66 4.38
N LYS A 27 -11.09 -13.58 5.16
CA LYS A 27 -12.26 -12.73 5.04
C LYS A 27 -12.26 -12.20 3.61
N ALA A 28 -13.28 -12.57 2.83
CA ALA A 28 -13.56 -11.96 1.54
C ALA A 28 -13.93 -10.50 1.80
N VAL A 29 -12.93 -9.66 2.00
CA VAL A 29 -13.12 -8.21 2.03
C VAL A 29 -13.48 -7.85 0.60
N ASP A 30 -14.71 -7.39 0.42
CA ASP A 30 -15.22 -6.87 -0.84
C ASP A 30 -14.21 -5.86 -1.40
N SER A 31 -13.43 -6.35 -2.36
CA SER A 31 -12.08 -5.86 -2.67
C SER A 31 -12.06 -4.49 -3.36
N ARG A 32 -13.24 -3.89 -3.60
CA ARG A 32 -13.39 -2.69 -4.41
C ARG A 32 -14.50 -1.74 -3.96
N GLN A 33 -14.62 -1.54 -2.64
CA GLN A 33 -15.52 -0.52 -2.12
C GLN A 33 -14.90 0.88 -2.21
N LEU A 34 -15.73 1.87 -2.57
CA LEU A 34 -15.33 3.27 -2.53
C LEU A 34 -15.27 3.72 -1.06
N ARG A 35 -14.08 4.12 -0.59
CA ARG A 35 -13.86 4.51 0.82
C ARG A 35 -13.04 5.79 0.91
N GLU A 36 -13.16 6.49 2.04
CA GLU A 36 -12.33 7.64 2.35
C GLU A 36 -10.92 7.17 2.73
N PHE A 37 -9.91 7.73 2.06
CA PHE A 37 -8.51 7.56 2.40
C PHE A 37 -7.90 8.90 2.79
N SER A 38 -7.17 8.91 3.91
CA SER A 38 -6.34 10.04 4.31
C SER A 38 -4.90 9.85 3.80
N ILE A 39 -4.48 10.69 2.85
CA ILE A 39 -3.13 10.67 2.26
C ILE A 39 -2.50 12.05 2.45
N LYS A 40 -1.42 12.14 3.23
CA LYS A 40 -0.71 13.41 3.51
C LYS A 40 -1.67 14.54 3.95
N GLY A 41 -2.60 14.24 4.86
CA GLY A 41 -3.60 15.20 5.35
C GLY A 41 -4.77 15.49 4.40
N HIS A 42 -4.79 14.93 3.19
CA HIS A 42 -5.87 15.10 2.23
C HIS A 42 -6.80 13.89 2.25
N LYS A 43 -8.11 14.15 2.31
CA LYS A 43 -9.15 13.12 2.26
C LYS A 43 -9.56 12.90 0.81
N VAL A 44 -9.47 11.66 0.33
CA VAL A 44 -9.79 11.29 -1.04
C VAL A 44 -10.64 10.02 -1.04
N MET A 45 -11.79 10.06 -1.71
CA MET A 45 -12.59 8.87 -1.97
C MET A 45 -11.95 8.07 -3.11
N ALA A 46 -11.59 6.82 -2.83
CA ALA A 46 -10.93 5.93 -3.80
C ALA A 46 -11.26 4.45 -3.52
N TYR A 47 -10.85 3.57 -4.44
CA TYR A 47 -11.03 2.13 -4.28
C TYR A 47 -9.84 1.45 -3.58
N SER A 48 -8.67 2.11 -3.57
CA SER A 48 -7.46 1.60 -2.93
C SER A 48 -6.54 2.74 -2.52
N LYS A 49 -5.58 2.44 -1.64
CA LYS A 49 -4.52 3.39 -1.26
C LYS A 49 -3.68 3.83 -2.48
N LYS A 50 -3.38 2.92 -3.41
CA LYS A 50 -2.64 3.24 -4.65
C LYS A 50 -3.43 4.23 -5.52
N ASP A 51 -4.73 3.96 -5.72
CA ASP A 51 -5.63 4.83 -6.48
C ASP A 51 -5.74 6.23 -5.85
N ALA A 52 -5.90 6.32 -4.51
CA ALA A 52 -5.93 7.61 -3.80
C ALA A 52 -4.67 8.45 -4.03
N ILE A 53 -3.48 7.82 -3.99
CA ILE A 53 -2.20 8.50 -4.25
C ILE A 53 -2.12 8.99 -5.70
N THR A 54 -2.50 8.14 -6.66
CA THR A 54 -2.52 8.48 -8.08
C THR A 54 -3.43 9.69 -8.33
N ARG A 55 -4.66 9.67 -7.81
CA ARG A 55 -5.59 10.81 -7.92
C ARG A 55 -5.00 12.08 -7.33
N LEU A 56 -4.41 12.01 -6.14
CA LEU A 56 -3.77 13.16 -5.49
C LEU A 56 -2.58 13.70 -6.31
N LYS A 57 -1.76 12.83 -6.90
CA LYS A 57 -0.63 13.22 -7.75
C LYS A 57 -1.08 13.88 -9.06
N HIS A 58 -2.18 13.42 -9.63
CA HIS A 58 -2.74 13.94 -10.89
C HIS A 58 -3.75 15.08 -10.69
N GLN A 59 -3.97 15.56 -9.46
CA GLN A 59 -4.62 16.85 -9.25
C GLN A 59 -3.70 17.94 -9.78
N LYS A 60 -3.84 18.24 -11.09
CA LYS A 60 -3.28 19.47 -11.66
C LYS A 60 -3.91 20.62 -10.88
N LYS A 61 -3.08 21.43 -10.23
CA LYS A 61 -3.48 22.75 -9.75
C LYS A 61 -4.05 23.48 -10.97
N LYS A 62 -5.35 23.74 -10.95
CA LYS A 62 -5.98 24.65 -11.91
C LYS A 62 -5.50 26.07 -11.65
#